data_AF-A0A7W7STN9-F1
#
_entry.id   AF-A0A7W7STN9-F1
#
_cell.length_a   1.000
_cell.length_b   1.000
_cell.length_c   1.000
_cell.angle_alpha   90.00
_cell.angle_beta   90.00
_cell.angle_gamma   90.00
#
_symmetry.space_group_name_H-M   'P 1'
#
loop_
_entity.id
_entity.type
_entity.pdbx_description
1 polymer ?
#
loop_
_entity_poly.entity_id
_entity_poly.type
_entity_poly.pdbx_seq_one_letter_code
_entity_poly.pdbx_strand_id
1 'polypeptide(L)'
;MHGPVRLDRDVEALVLDPSYRGTEVEAAACRLPCPLEWHPGFRLAVSELRRYPDYRGQECVDLGTKIAIDGYLNSRMIGAAALTGDHDEQALKRVWHYVARFGPLPPGG
;
A
#
# COMPACT_ATOMS: atom_id res chain seq x y z
N MET A 1 -16.77 24.31 -8.68
CA MET A 1 -17.91 23.39 -8.42
C MET A 1 -17.34 22.10 -7.83
N HIS A 2 -17.76 21.68 -6.64
CA HIS A 2 -17.75 20.27 -6.25
C HIS A 2 -19.02 20.00 -5.43
N GLY A 3 -20.00 19.33 -6.07
CA GLY A 3 -21.11 18.70 -5.36
C GLY A 3 -20.65 17.39 -4.71
N PRO A 4 -21.49 16.74 -3.88
CA PRO A 4 -21.14 15.50 -3.22
C PRO A 4 -20.88 14.37 -4.23
N VAL A 5 -19.79 13.62 -4.02
CA VAL A 5 -19.46 12.39 -4.76
C VAL A 5 -20.34 11.26 -4.25
N ARG A 6 -21.02 10.57 -5.17
CA ARG A 6 -21.85 9.41 -4.89
C ARG A 6 -21.27 8.16 -5.56
N LEU A 7 -20.95 7.15 -4.76
CA LEU A 7 -20.27 5.94 -5.22
C LEU A 7 -21.05 5.16 -6.28
N ASP A 8 -22.38 5.21 -6.26
CA ASP A 8 -23.27 4.48 -7.18
C ASP A 8 -23.31 5.06 -8.61
N ARG A 9 -22.79 6.27 -8.82
CA ARG A 9 -22.89 6.98 -10.10
C ARG A 9 -21.63 7.74 -10.53
N ASP A 10 -20.81 8.15 -9.56
CA ASP A 10 -19.66 9.03 -9.79
C ASP A 10 -18.33 8.24 -9.72
N VAL A 11 -18.37 6.93 -9.43
CA VAL A 11 -17.19 6.05 -9.31
C VAL A 11 -17.34 4.85 -10.25
N GLU A 12 -16.37 4.66 -11.13
CA GLU A 12 -16.33 3.53 -12.07
C GLU A 12 -15.98 2.22 -11.35
N ALA A 13 -14.97 2.24 -10.47
CA ALA A 13 -14.57 1.10 -9.66
C ALA A 13 -13.81 1.54 -8.40
N LEU A 14 -13.86 0.71 -7.35
CA LEU A 14 -12.87 0.72 -6.28
C LEU A 14 -11.74 -0.24 -6.67
N VAL A 15 -10.49 0.22 -6.68
CA VAL A 15 -9.33 -0.63 -6.99
C VAL A 15 -8.54 -0.91 -5.71
N LEU A 16 -8.40 -2.19 -5.33
CA LEU A 16 -7.63 -2.60 -4.15
C LEU A 16 -6.31 -3.26 -4.51
N ASP A 17 -5.31 -3.13 -3.62
CA ASP A 17 -4.10 -3.92 -3.69
C ASP A 17 -4.38 -5.39 -3.31
N PRO A 18 -3.77 -6.40 -3.97
CA PRO A 18 -3.98 -7.81 -3.67
C PRO A 18 -3.69 -8.21 -2.21
N SER A 19 -2.87 -7.44 -1.48
CA SER A 19 -2.62 -7.66 -0.05
C SER A 19 -3.87 -7.54 0.84
N TYR A 20 -4.96 -6.99 0.31
CA TYR A 20 -6.27 -6.91 0.97
C TYR A 20 -7.21 -8.07 0.64
N ARG A 21 -6.82 -9.03 -0.20
CA ARG A 21 -7.61 -10.24 -0.43
C ARG A 21 -7.76 -11.06 0.86
N GLY A 22 -8.95 -11.59 1.09
CA GLY A 22 -9.35 -12.34 2.28
C GLY A 22 -9.44 -11.49 3.55
N THR A 23 -9.47 -10.15 3.44
CA THR A 23 -9.51 -9.27 4.62
C THR A 23 -10.89 -8.65 4.83
N GLU A 24 -11.12 -8.10 6.03
CA GLU A 24 -12.32 -7.31 6.33
C GLU A 24 -12.49 -6.09 5.42
N VAL A 25 -11.39 -5.55 4.87
CA VAL A 25 -11.40 -4.46 3.91
C VAL A 25 -12.02 -4.91 2.58
N GLU A 26 -11.66 -6.09 2.07
CA GLU A 26 -12.33 -6.66 0.89
C GLU A 26 -13.81 -6.90 1.18
N ALA A 27 -14.13 -7.48 2.35
CA ALA A 27 -15.52 -7.71 2.73
C ALA A 27 -16.33 -6.41 2.81
N ALA A 28 -15.72 -5.31 3.25
CA ALA A 28 -16.33 -3.98 3.26
C ALA A 28 -16.46 -3.39 1.85
N ALA A 29 -15.42 -3.50 1.02
CA ALA A 29 -15.42 -3.05 -0.37
C ALA A 29 -16.53 -3.72 -1.19
N CYS A 30 -16.74 -5.02 -1.03
CA CYS A 30 -17.80 -5.78 -1.71
C CYS A 30 -19.23 -5.32 -1.36
N ARG A 31 -19.42 -4.52 -0.29
CA ARG A 31 -20.73 -3.96 0.08
C ARG A 31 -20.99 -2.59 -0.55
N LEU A 32 -20.00 -1.97 -1.19
CA LEU A 32 -20.16 -0.67 -1.83
C LEU A 32 -20.88 -0.83 -3.17
N PRO A 33 -21.69 0.17 -3.59
CA PRO A 33 -22.47 0.11 -4.82
C PRO A 33 -21.62 0.44 -6.07
N CYS A 34 -20.38 -0.03 -6.13
CA CYS A 34 -19.52 0.09 -7.30
C CYS A 34 -18.68 -1.18 -7.50
N PRO A 35 -18.24 -1.47 -8.73
CA PRO A 35 -17.33 -2.59 -9.02
C PRO A 35 -16.07 -2.56 -8.15
N LEU A 36 -15.61 -3.75 -7.75
CA LEU A 36 -14.30 -3.94 -7.12
C LEU A 36 -13.32 -4.54 -8.12
N GLU A 37 -12.23 -3.83 -8.36
CA GLU A 37 -11.11 -4.24 -9.20
C GLU A 37 -9.82 -4.39 -8.40
N TRP A 38 -8.81 -5.00 -9.02
CA TRP A 38 -7.55 -5.33 -8.35
C TRP A 38 -6.36 -4.72 -9.07
N HIS A 39 -5.57 -3.98 -8.31
CA HIS A 39 -4.25 -3.54 -8.75
C HIS A 39 -3.34 -4.77 -8.97
N PRO A 40 -2.36 -4.72 -9.89
CA PRO A 40 -1.35 -5.79 -10.04
C PRO A 40 -0.57 -6.11 -8.76
N GLY A 41 -0.57 -5.16 -7.83
CA GLY A 41 -0.01 -5.28 -6.49
C GLY A 41 1.40 -4.73 -6.37
N PHE A 42 1.74 -4.32 -5.14
CA PHE A 42 3.09 -3.93 -4.80
C PHE A 42 3.71 -4.88 -3.77
N ARG A 43 4.90 -5.38 -4.09
CA ARG A 43 5.70 -6.19 -3.19
C ARG A 43 7.17 -5.82 -3.33
N LEU A 44 7.73 -5.20 -2.30
CA LEU A 44 9.13 -4.80 -2.25
C LEU A 44 9.91 -5.71 -1.30
N ALA A 45 10.98 -6.34 -1.79
CA ALA A 45 11.90 -7.08 -0.93
C ALA A 45 12.74 -6.12 -0.07
N VAL A 46 12.98 -6.45 1.19
CA VAL A 46 13.87 -5.68 2.08
C VAL A 46 15.30 -5.64 1.54
N SER A 47 15.75 -6.71 0.88
CA SER A 47 17.06 -6.73 0.20
C SER A 47 17.16 -5.66 -0.89
N GLU A 48 16.07 -5.41 -1.62
CA GLU A 48 16.02 -4.38 -2.65
C GLU A 48 15.89 -2.98 -2.04
N LEU A 49 15.05 -2.82 -1.01
CA LEU A 49 14.94 -1.56 -0.25
C LEU A 49 16.32 -1.05 0.23
N ARG A 50 17.15 -1.96 0.78
CA ARG A 50 18.49 -1.64 1.30
C ARG A 50 19.48 -1.15 0.25
N ARG A 51 19.20 -1.33 -1.04
CA ARG A 51 20.07 -0.86 -2.13
C ARG A 51 19.92 0.62 -2.40
N TYR A 52 18.92 1.28 -1.82
CA TYR A 52 18.56 2.66 -2.14
C TYR A 52 18.46 3.59 -0.92
N PRO A 53 19.44 3.61 0.02
CA PRO A 53 19.37 4.47 1.20
C PRO A 53 19.26 5.97 0.84
N ASP A 54 19.78 6.39 -0.30
CA ASP A 54 19.78 7.80 -0.72
C ASP A 54 18.44 8.29 -1.30
N TYR A 55 17.47 7.40 -1.58
CA TYR A 55 16.20 7.82 -2.20
C TYR A 55 15.32 8.64 -1.26
N ARG A 56 15.18 8.16 -0.01
CA ARG A 56 14.47 8.83 1.08
C ARG A 56 15.20 8.65 2.42
N GLY A 57 16.49 8.41 2.45
CA GLY A 57 17.27 8.32 3.68
C GLY A 57 17.26 6.93 4.32
N GLN A 58 18.31 6.67 5.10
CA GLN A 58 18.54 5.42 5.82
C GLN A 58 17.44 5.14 6.83
N GLU A 59 16.89 6.18 7.47
CA GLU A 59 15.81 6.05 8.45
C GLU A 59 14.54 5.40 7.86
N CYS A 60 14.28 5.63 6.56
CA CYS A 60 13.17 4.99 5.87
C CYS A 60 13.48 3.52 5.53
N VAL A 61 14.73 3.20 5.21
CA VAL A 61 15.18 1.81 5.01
C VAL A 61 15.06 1.01 6.31
N ASP A 62 15.44 1.63 7.43
CA ASP A 62 15.38 1.01 8.75
C ASP A 62 13.93 0.80 9.19
N LEU A 63 13.06 1.83 9.03
CA LEU A 63 11.64 1.71 9.31
C LEU A 63 10.97 0.66 8.43
N GLY A 64 11.25 0.68 7.12
CA GLY A 64 10.73 -0.32 6.18
C GLY A 64 11.20 -1.73 6.54
N THR A 65 12.46 -1.89 6.94
CA THR A 65 12.97 -3.19 7.43
C THR A 65 12.24 -3.64 8.69
N LYS A 66 11.95 -2.72 9.62
CA LYS A 66 11.28 -3.02 10.90
C LYS A 66 9.83 -3.50 10.72
N ILE A 67 9.09 -2.92 9.78
CA ILE A 67 7.67 -3.26 9.55
C ILE A 67 7.47 -4.34 8.50
N ALA A 68 8.54 -4.80 7.86
CA ALA A 68 8.49 -5.88 6.88
C ALA A 68 8.14 -7.22 7.56
N ILE A 69 7.36 -8.04 6.85
CA ILE A 69 7.04 -9.41 7.26
C ILE A 69 7.62 -10.35 6.21
N ASP A 70 8.29 -11.41 6.67
CA ASP A 70 8.97 -12.40 5.83
C ASP A 70 9.94 -11.78 4.81
N GLY A 71 10.54 -10.64 5.16
CA GLY A 71 11.49 -9.91 4.31
C GLY A 71 10.85 -9.12 3.16
N TYR A 72 9.53 -8.90 3.18
CA TYR A 72 8.83 -8.10 2.19
C TYR A 72 7.98 -6.98 2.81
N LEU A 73 7.74 -5.95 2.01
CA LEU A 73 6.81 -4.86 2.26
C LEU A 73 5.72 -4.85 1.20
N ASN A 74 4.49 -4.56 1.62
CA ASN A 74 3.36 -4.26 0.75
C ASN A 74 2.51 -3.11 1.32
N SER A 75 1.51 -2.70 0.55
CA SER A 75 0.59 -1.61 0.88
C SER A 75 -0.09 -1.82 2.24
N ARG A 76 -0.54 -3.05 2.53
CA ARG A 76 -1.21 -3.38 3.79
C ARG A 76 -0.30 -3.27 5.01
N MET A 77 0.96 -3.68 4.92
CA MET A 77 1.90 -3.59 6.06
C MET A 77 2.14 -2.13 6.49
N ILE A 78 2.25 -1.21 5.52
CA ILE A 78 2.40 0.23 5.81
C ILE A 78 1.11 0.77 6.43
N GLY A 79 -0.05 0.38 5.90
CA GLY A 79 -1.35 0.76 6.49
C GLY A 79 -1.52 0.23 7.91
N ALA A 80 -1.12 -1.02 8.18
CA ALA A 80 -1.17 -1.60 9.51
C ALA A 80 -0.25 -0.87 10.50
N ALA A 81 0.95 -0.49 10.08
CA ALA A 81 1.86 0.32 10.89
C ALA A 81 1.29 1.73 11.17
N ALA A 82 0.58 2.33 10.21
CA ALA A 82 -0.09 3.62 10.43
C ALA A 82 -1.20 3.51 11.48
N LEU A 83 -1.96 2.42 11.49
CA LEU A 83 -3.05 2.19 12.42
C LEU A 83 -2.60 1.99 13.89
N THR A 84 -1.32 1.66 14.14
CA THR A 84 -0.84 1.55 15.53
C THR A 84 -0.60 2.92 16.18
N GLY A 85 -0.36 3.96 15.38
CA GLY A 85 -0.02 5.29 15.89
C GLY A 85 1.40 5.42 16.48
N ASP A 86 2.21 4.37 16.44
CA ASP A 86 3.57 4.34 17.02
C ASP A 86 4.64 4.94 16.09
N HIS A 87 4.23 5.35 14.90
CA HIS A 87 5.11 5.77 13.82
C HIS A 87 4.67 7.14 13.28
N ASP A 88 5.65 7.98 12.95
CA ASP A 88 5.39 9.23 12.26
C ASP A 88 4.75 8.98 10.88
N GLU A 89 3.61 9.64 10.61
CA GLU A 89 2.86 9.46 9.36
C GLU A 89 3.67 9.89 8.13
N GLN A 90 4.52 10.91 8.25
CA GLN A 90 5.37 11.34 7.14
C GLN A 90 6.48 10.31 6.86
N ALA A 91 7.02 9.67 7.90
CA ALA A 91 7.97 8.57 7.76
C ALA A 91 7.32 7.37 7.04
N LEU A 92 6.12 6.96 7.44
CA LEU A 92 5.39 5.89 6.76
C LEU A 92 5.05 6.23 5.30
N LYS A 93 4.67 7.50 5.03
CA LYS A 93 4.49 7.99 3.65
C LYS A 93 5.78 7.91 2.84
N ARG A 94 6.94 8.16 3.43
CA ARG A 94 8.24 8.02 2.74
C ARG A 94 8.58 6.55 2.48
N VAL A 95 8.24 5.64 3.39
CA VAL A 95 8.35 4.18 3.15
C VAL A 95 7.42 3.74 2.01
N TRP A 96 6.20 4.27 1.96
CA TRP A 96 5.28 4.05 0.83
C TRP A 96 5.88 4.44 -0.51
N HIS A 97 6.62 5.55 -0.60
CA HIS A 97 7.29 5.92 -1.84
C HIS A 97 8.29 4.85 -2.32
N TYR A 98 8.96 4.11 -1.43
CA TYR A 98 9.80 2.98 -1.86
C TYR A 98 8.96 1.84 -2.44
N VAL A 99 7.89 1.44 -1.75
CA VAL A 99 7.02 0.35 -2.20
C VAL A 99 6.37 0.68 -3.54
N ALA A 100 5.88 1.89 -3.74
CA ALA A 100 5.31 2.32 -5.02
C ALA A 100 6.35 2.42 -6.15
N ARG A 101 7.60 2.79 -5.82
CA ARG A 101 8.68 2.97 -6.80
C ARG A 101 9.31 1.64 -7.24
N PHE A 102 9.54 0.74 -6.28
CA PHE A 102 10.37 -0.46 -6.45
C PHE A 102 9.60 -1.78 -6.22
N GLY A 103 8.37 -1.70 -5.71
CA GLY A 103 7.48 -2.84 -5.51
C GLY A 103 6.53 -3.22 -6.65
N PRO A 104 6.35 -2.48 -7.78
CA PRO A 104 5.56 -2.98 -8.92
C PRO A 104 6.00 -4.38 -9.34
N LEU A 105 5.08 -5.33 -9.31
CA LEU A 105 5.31 -6.65 -9.89
C LEU A 105 5.38 -6.51 -11.42
N PRO A 106 6.30 -7.22 -12.08
CA PRO A 106 6.31 -7.25 -13.54
C PRO A 106 4.95 -7.79 -14.03
N PRO A 107 4.40 -7.24 -15.13
CA PRO A 107 3.15 -7.74 -15.68
C PRO A 107 3.31 -9.22 -16.07
N GLY A 108 2.54 -10.12 -15.42
CA GLY A 108 2.47 -11.55 -15.75
C GLY A 108 3.02 -12.55 -14.73
N GLY A 109 3.19 -12.17 -13.46
CA GLY A 109 3.55 -13.10 -12.37
C GLY A 109 2.41 -13.96 -11.86
#